data_AF-A0AAX6NDZ6-F1
#
_entry.id   AF-A0AAX6NDZ6-F1
#
_cell.length_a   1.000
_cell.length_b   1.000
_cell.length_c   1.000
_cell.angle_alpha   90.00
_cell.angle_beta   90.00
_cell.angle_gamma   90.00
#
_symmetry.space_group_name_H-M   'P 1'
#
loop_
_entity.id
_entity.type
_entity.pdbx_description
1 polymer ?
#
loop_
_entity_poly.entity_id
_entity_poly.type
_entity_poly.pdbx_seq_one_letter_code
_entity_poly.pdbx_strand_id
1 'polypeptide(L)'
;MYKFIKQEIENVYKDDYKRLRTKTVLYGELEGRWHTQLHPGLTTDEIKQFEARTGTQFPLAYKEFLTFYNGCYLFDLLRMGGKELDSYKGLSIEETTRSTVDVQDIQEIHLRKRTPKNHFIFADSLVYNSYYVIDSNENVLEIDFRTKKVVKTFRTLKEFIVEVIKEGKKNLKDEVYFKFN
;
A
#
# COMPACT_ATOMS: atom_id res chain seq x y z
N MET A 1 -2.48 -0.46 16.19
CA MET A 1 -1.23 0.23 15.85
C MET A 1 -1.38 1.22 14.69
N TYR A 2 -2.05 0.85 13.59
CA TYR A 2 -2.09 1.67 12.37
C TYR A 2 -3.30 2.62 12.22
N LYS A 3 -4.18 2.73 13.22
CA LYS A 3 -5.34 3.66 13.20
C LYS A 3 -4.96 5.12 12.92
N PHE A 4 -3.72 5.50 13.24
CA PHE A 4 -3.20 6.85 13.00
C PHE A 4 -3.20 7.20 11.50
N ILE A 5 -3.05 6.24 10.58
CA ILE A 5 -3.01 6.51 9.14
C ILE A 5 -4.29 7.25 8.74
N LYS A 6 -5.45 6.68 9.07
CA LYS A 6 -6.74 7.33 8.79
C LYS A 6 -6.85 8.71 9.43
N GLN A 7 -6.43 8.88 10.69
CA GLN A 7 -6.46 10.18 11.37
C GLN A 7 -5.60 11.22 10.63
N GLU A 8 -4.40 10.83 10.20
CA GLU A 8 -3.49 11.69 9.47
C GLU A 8 -4.04 12.07 8.08
N ILE A 9 -4.68 11.14 7.38
CA ILE A 9 -5.33 11.37 6.06
C ILE A 9 -6.56 12.28 6.21
N GLU A 10 -7.44 12.00 7.17
CA GLU A 10 -8.63 12.82 7.43
C GLU A 10 -8.27 14.25 7.84
N ASN A 11 -7.19 14.45 8.58
CA ASN A 11 -6.70 15.79 8.93
C ASN A 11 -6.24 16.60 7.71
N VAL A 12 -5.77 15.92 6.66
CA VAL A 12 -5.24 16.56 5.44
C VAL A 12 -6.36 16.90 4.47
N TYR A 13 -7.18 15.91 4.13
CA TYR A 13 -8.22 16.05 3.10
C TYR A 13 -9.56 16.55 3.67
N LYS A 14 -9.75 16.47 4.99
CA LYS A 14 -10.96 16.91 5.69
C LYS A 14 -12.21 16.27 5.08
N ASP A 15 -13.05 17.06 4.42
CA ASP A 15 -14.31 16.64 3.82
C ASP A 15 -14.16 16.14 2.38
N ASP A 16 -12.96 16.22 1.79
CA ASP A 16 -12.65 15.69 0.46
C ASP A 16 -12.40 14.18 0.51
N TYR A 17 -13.49 13.44 0.67
CA TYR A 17 -13.47 11.99 0.67
C TYR A 17 -14.77 11.39 0.13
N LYS A 18 -14.67 10.13 -0.32
CA LYS A 18 -15.80 9.33 -0.77
C LYS A 18 -15.68 7.91 -0.24
N ARG A 19 -16.78 7.36 0.26
CA ARG A 19 -16.86 5.96 0.70
C ARG A 19 -17.59 5.12 -0.32
N LEU A 20 -16.95 4.05 -0.76
CA LEU A 20 -17.54 3.06 -1.67
C LEU A 20 -18.32 1.99 -0.88
N ARG A 21 -19.18 1.22 -1.54
CA ARG A 21 -19.94 0.12 -0.91
C ARG A 21 -19.03 -1.00 -0.41
N THR A 22 -17.88 -1.19 -1.06
CA THR A 22 -16.79 -2.08 -0.62
C THR A 22 -16.12 -1.62 0.68
N LYS A 23 -16.56 -0.49 1.25
CA LYS A 23 -16.01 0.16 2.45
C LYS A 23 -14.63 0.77 2.25
N THR A 24 -14.05 0.68 1.05
CA THR A 24 -12.89 1.50 0.65
C THR A 24 -13.25 2.97 0.79
N VAL A 25 -12.34 3.75 1.35
CA VAL A 25 -12.46 5.21 1.43
C VAL A 25 -11.40 5.86 0.54
N LEU A 26 -11.87 6.72 -0.35
CA LEU A 26 -11.07 7.51 -1.28
C LEU A 26 -10.93 8.92 -0.72
N TYR A 27 -9.76 9.54 -0.85
CA TYR A 27 -9.45 10.87 -0.34
C TYR A 27 -8.63 11.68 -1.35
N GLY A 28 -8.84 12.99 -1.38
CA GLY A 28 -8.09 13.88 -2.28
C GLY A 28 -8.52 13.73 -3.73
N GLU A 29 -9.72 14.21 -4.10
CA GLU A 29 -10.15 14.21 -5.50
C GLU A 29 -9.54 15.40 -6.25
N LEU A 30 -8.74 15.11 -7.27
CA LEU A 30 -8.21 16.12 -8.20
C LEU A 30 -8.37 15.63 -9.64
N GLU A 31 -9.03 16.44 -10.48
CA GLU A 31 -9.25 16.12 -11.90
C GLU A 31 -9.85 14.71 -12.11
N GLY A 32 -10.76 14.26 -11.21
CA GLY A 32 -11.40 12.95 -11.26
C GLY A 32 -10.51 11.77 -10.81
N ARG A 33 -9.36 12.04 -10.19
CA ARG A 33 -8.44 11.05 -9.62
C ARG A 33 -8.40 11.19 -8.10
N TRP A 34 -8.36 10.05 -7.41
CA TRP A 34 -8.23 9.97 -5.96
C TRP A 34 -6.80 9.63 -5.57
N HIS A 35 -6.14 10.54 -4.86
CA HIS A 35 -4.71 10.43 -4.50
C HIS A 35 -4.44 9.47 -3.35
N THR A 36 -5.43 9.21 -2.51
CA THR A 36 -5.30 8.30 -1.37
C THR A 36 -6.51 7.37 -1.31
N GLN A 37 -6.24 6.08 -1.04
CA GLN A 37 -7.24 5.02 -0.94
C GLN A 37 -6.89 4.14 0.25
N LEU A 38 -7.85 3.97 1.17
CA LEU A 38 -7.74 3.07 2.31
C LEU A 38 -8.77 1.96 2.18
N HIS A 39 -8.30 0.72 2.04
CA HIS A 39 -9.14 -0.46 1.97
C HIS A 39 -9.46 -0.96 3.39
N PRO A 40 -10.65 -1.53 3.63
CA PRO A 40 -10.99 -2.08 4.95
C PRO A 40 -10.01 -3.17 5.36
N GLY A 41 -9.66 -3.23 6.65
CA GLY A 41 -8.79 -4.29 7.18
C GLY A 41 -9.43 -5.68 7.11
N LEU A 42 -8.57 -6.69 7.15
CA LEU A 42 -8.91 -8.10 7.17
C LEU A 42 -9.01 -8.63 8.61
N THR A 43 -9.88 -9.61 8.81
CA THR A 43 -9.87 -10.43 10.03
C THR A 43 -8.67 -11.36 10.05
N THR A 44 -8.31 -11.84 11.24
CA THR A 44 -7.22 -12.81 11.41
C THR A 44 -7.44 -14.08 10.58
N ASP A 45 -8.69 -14.52 10.43
CA ASP A 45 -8.99 -15.73 9.65
C ASP A 45 -8.91 -15.48 8.14
N GLU A 46 -9.32 -14.30 7.65
CA GLU A 46 -9.07 -13.90 6.26
C GLU A 46 -7.57 -13.82 5.94
N ILE A 47 -6.75 -13.33 6.87
CA ILE A 47 -5.29 -13.28 6.71
C ILE A 47 -4.71 -14.71 6.63
N LYS A 48 -5.15 -15.63 7.50
CA LYS A 48 -4.71 -17.04 7.43
C LYS A 48 -5.10 -17.69 6.11
N GLN A 49 -6.32 -17.46 5.64
CA GLN A 49 -6.77 -17.96 4.34
C GLN A 49 -5.96 -17.36 3.19
N PHE A 50 -5.56 -16.09 3.33
CA PHE A 50 -4.72 -15.43 2.33
C PHE A 50 -3.30 -16.00 2.30
N GLU A 51 -2.66 -16.23 3.46
CA GLU A 51 -1.36 -16.94 3.54
C GLU A 51 -1.47 -18.35 2.94
N ALA A 52 -2.55 -19.09 3.25
CA ALA A 52 -2.78 -20.44 2.72
C ALA A 52 -2.98 -20.45 1.20
N ARG A 53 -3.76 -19.51 0.66
CA ARG A 53 -4.00 -19.35 -0.79
C ARG A 53 -2.71 -19.06 -1.55
N THR A 54 -1.86 -18.21 -0.98
CA THR A 54 -0.62 -17.75 -1.62
C THR A 54 0.57 -18.67 -1.36
N GLY A 55 0.44 -19.65 -0.46
CA GLY A 55 1.55 -20.49 -0.02
C GLY A 55 2.71 -19.71 0.62
N THR A 56 2.46 -18.47 1.05
CA THR A 56 3.48 -17.55 1.57
C THR A 56 3.15 -17.19 3.01
N GLN A 57 4.13 -17.38 3.90
CA GLN A 57 4.02 -16.85 5.26
C GLN A 57 4.39 -15.38 5.26
N PHE A 58 3.44 -14.53 5.65
CA PHE A 58 3.64 -13.10 5.68
C PHE A 58 4.42 -12.66 6.92
N PRO A 59 5.27 -11.61 6.79
CA PRO A 59 5.91 -10.96 7.93
C PRO A 59 4.89 -10.50 8.97
N LEU A 60 5.31 -10.49 10.24
CA LEU A 60 4.43 -10.12 11.35
C LEU A 60 3.94 -8.68 11.21
N ALA A 61 4.82 -7.74 10.86
CA ALA A 61 4.46 -6.33 10.72
C ALA A 61 3.41 -6.13 9.62
N TYR A 62 3.51 -6.89 8.52
CA TYR A 62 2.56 -6.83 7.42
C TYR A 62 1.20 -7.43 7.81
N LYS A 63 1.18 -8.55 8.53
CA LYS A 63 -0.08 -9.11 9.07
C LYS A 63 -0.78 -8.14 10.01
N GLU A 64 -0.02 -7.53 10.92
CA GLU A 64 -0.57 -6.51 11.81
C GLU A 64 -1.15 -5.33 11.02
N PHE A 65 -0.48 -4.89 9.95
CA PHE A 65 -1.01 -3.87 9.04
C PHE A 65 -2.32 -4.29 8.39
N LEU A 66 -2.38 -5.52 7.85
CA LEU A 66 -3.58 -6.05 7.19
C LEU A 66 -4.82 -6.06 8.10
N THR A 67 -4.65 -6.19 9.42
CA THR A 67 -5.78 -6.09 10.36
C THR A 67 -6.44 -4.70 10.39
N PHE A 68 -5.73 -3.66 9.94
CA PHE A 68 -6.25 -2.30 9.84
C PHE A 68 -6.64 -1.94 8.42
N TYR A 69 -5.82 -2.33 7.42
CA TYR A 69 -6.04 -1.98 6.02
C TYR A 69 -5.61 -3.11 5.09
N ASN A 70 -6.51 -3.53 4.20
CA ASN A 70 -6.21 -4.51 3.16
C ASN A 70 -5.49 -3.85 1.98
N GLY A 71 -4.24 -3.44 2.21
CA GLY A 71 -3.49 -2.59 1.29
C GLY A 71 -3.93 -1.12 1.33
N CYS A 72 -3.21 -0.26 0.61
CA CYS A 72 -3.55 1.14 0.46
C CYS A 72 -2.85 1.78 -0.74
N TYR A 73 -3.37 2.92 -1.15
CA TYR A 73 -2.69 3.87 -2.03
C TYR A 73 -2.54 5.18 -1.28
N LEU A 74 -1.34 5.74 -1.14
CA LEU A 74 -1.09 6.92 -0.32
C LEU A 74 -0.40 8.01 -1.13
N PHE A 75 -1.09 9.15 -1.31
CA PHE A 75 -0.57 10.39 -1.90
C PHE A 75 0.09 10.22 -3.28
N ASP A 76 -0.34 9.24 -4.06
CA ASP A 76 0.34 8.75 -5.27
C ASP A 76 1.79 8.23 -5.08
N LEU A 77 2.34 8.34 -3.87
CA LEU A 77 3.72 7.99 -3.54
C LEU A 77 3.89 6.49 -3.33
N LEU A 78 2.89 5.84 -2.74
CA LEU A 78 2.98 4.46 -2.31
C LEU A 78 1.74 3.68 -2.70
N ARG A 79 1.96 2.52 -3.29
CA ARG A 79 0.95 1.48 -3.46
C ARG A 79 1.37 0.25 -2.68
N MET A 80 0.58 -0.08 -1.65
CA MET A 80 0.78 -1.26 -0.82
C MET A 80 -0.24 -2.33 -1.18
N GLY A 81 0.25 -3.54 -1.46
CA GLY A 81 -0.59 -4.67 -1.82
C GLY A 81 -1.45 -5.16 -0.65
N GLY A 82 -2.46 -5.95 -0.99
CA GLY A 82 -3.29 -6.66 -0.05
C GLY A 82 -3.90 -7.90 -0.70
N LYS A 83 -5.01 -8.39 -0.16
CA LYS A 83 -5.85 -9.45 -0.71
C LYS A 83 -6.78 -8.86 -1.77
N GLU A 84 -6.85 -9.46 -2.95
CA GLU A 84 -7.86 -9.10 -3.95
C GLU A 84 -9.30 -9.39 -3.47
N LEU A 85 -10.27 -8.85 -4.19
CA LEU A 85 -11.70 -9.09 -3.91
C LEU A 85 -12.07 -10.53 -4.28
N ASP A 86 -12.88 -11.19 -3.44
CA ASP A 86 -13.35 -12.56 -3.72
C ASP A 86 -14.25 -12.63 -4.96
N SER A 87 -14.90 -11.52 -5.31
CA SER A 87 -15.68 -11.40 -6.54
C SER A 87 -15.81 -9.96 -6.99
N TYR A 88 -15.74 -9.76 -8.31
CA TYR A 88 -16.05 -8.49 -8.98
C TYR A 88 -17.51 -8.38 -9.42
N LYS A 89 -18.33 -9.42 -9.20
CA LYS A 89 -19.71 -9.47 -9.69
C LYS A 89 -20.56 -8.40 -9.00
N GLY A 90 -21.16 -7.53 -9.82
CA GLY A 90 -22.08 -6.49 -9.35
C GLY A 90 -21.39 -5.25 -8.76
N LEU A 91 -20.07 -5.12 -8.91
CA LEU A 91 -19.34 -3.90 -8.59
C LEU A 91 -19.50 -2.86 -9.69
N SER A 92 -19.47 -1.58 -9.31
CA SER A 92 -19.36 -0.50 -10.29
C SER A 92 -17.97 -0.50 -10.94
N ILE A 93 -17.82 0.25 -12.05
CA ILE A 93 -16.52 0.46 -12.69
C ILE A 93 -15.53 1.07 -11.69
N GLU A 94 -15.95 2.08 -10.94
CA GLU A 94 -15.12 2.72 -9.92
C GLU A 94 -14.72 1.75 -8.80
N GLU A 95 -15.64 0.92 -8.31
CA GLU A 95 -15.35 -0.10 -7.29
C GLU A 95 -14.35 -1.15 -7.78
N THR A 96 -14.42 -1.50 -9.07
CA THR A 96 -13.50 -2.44 -9.70
C THR A 96 -12.12 -1.81 -9.92
N THR A 97 -12.07 -0.57 -10.40
CA THR A 97 -10.80 0.15 -10.64
C THR A 97 -10.10 0.55 -9.34
N ARG A 98 -10.85 0.72 -8.24
CA ARG A 98 -10.34 1.08 -6.91
C ARG A 98 -10.33 -0.12 -5.96
N SER A 99 -10.22 -1.33 -6.49
CA SER A 99 -9.96 -2.51 -5.67
C SER A 99 -8.51 -2.56 -5.22
N THR A 100 -8.26 -3.29 -4.14
CA THR A 100 -6.90 -3.60 -3.67
C THR A 100 -6.10 -4.27 -4.79
N VAL A 101 -4.81 -3.95 -4.90
CA VAL A 101 -3.86 -4.69 -5.75
C VAL A 101 -3.37 -5.92 -4.99
N ASP A 102 -3.38 -7.09 -5.64
CA ASP A 102 -2.89 -8.31 -5.00
C ASP A 102 -1.39 -8.16 -4.69
N VAL A 103 -1.00 -8.47 -3.45
CA VAL A 103 0.41 -8.47 -3.06
C VAL A 103 1.22 -9.46 -3.91
N GLN A 104 0.61 -10.56 -4.38
CA GLN A 104 1.28 -11.50 -5.27
C GLN A 104 1.65 -10.85 -6.61
N ASP A 105 0.78 -10.01 -7.18
CA ASP A 105 1.10 -9.28 -8.40
C ASP A 105 2.31 -8.36 -8.19
N ILE A 106 2.35 -7.65 -7.05
CA ILE A 106 3.50 -6.80 -6.69
C ILE A 106 4.76 -7.66 -6.54
N GLN A 107 4.67 -8.82 -5.87
CA GLN A 107 5.80 -9.74 -5.76
C GLN A 107 6.29 -10.18 -7.14
N GLU A 108 5.41 -10.68 -8.01
CA GLU A 108 5.78 -11.22 -9.31
C GLU A 108 6.42 -10.18 -10.24
N ILE A 109 5.91 -8.95 -10.24
CA ILE A 109 6.44 -7.86 -11.08
C ILE A 109 7.87 -7.49 -10.67
N HIS A 110 8.18 -7.56 -9.38
CA HIS A 110 9.44 -7.07 -8.82
C HIS A 110 10.44 -8.18 -8.45
N LEU A 111 9.99 -9.42 -8.31
CA LEU A 111 10.83 -10.58 -8.00
C LEU A 111 11.78 -10.87 -9.16
N ARG A 112 13.08 -10.97 -8.85
CA ARG A 112 14.14 -11.28 -9.83
C ARG A 112 15.06 -12.36 -9.26
N LYS A 113 15.87 -12.97 -10.13
CA LYS A 113 16.82 -14.06 -9.77
C LYS A 113 17.75 -13.72 -8.58
N ARG A 114 18.03 -12.44 -8.32
CA ARG A 114 18.92 -11.97 -7.24
C ARG A 114 18.18 -11.38 -6.04
N THR A 115 16.86 -11.33 -6.04
CA THR A 115 16.11 -10.91 -4.86
C THR A 115 16.36 -11.93 -3.73
N PRO A 116 16.80 -11.49 -2.55
CA PRO A 116 16.97 -12.40 -1.42
C PRO A 116 15.67 -13.13 -1.10
N LYS A 117 15.75 -14.45 -0.86
CA LYS A 117 14.56 -15.31 -0.65
C LYS A 117 13.75 -14.95 0.59
N ASN A 118 14.38 -14.30 1.56
CA ASN A 118 13.78 -13.83 2.81
C ASN A 118 13.22 -12.41 2.70
N HIS A 119 13.24 -11.79 1.51
CA HIS A 119 12.60 -10.51 1.29
C HIS A 119 11.16 -10.72 0.83
N PHE A 120 10.23 -10.15 1.58
CA PHE A 120 8.83 -10.10 1.20
C PHE A 120 8.53 -8.76 0.53
N ILE A 121 8.26 -8.75 -0.77
CA ILE A 121 7.94 -7.53 -1.52
C ILE A 121 6.45 -7.22 -1.30
N PHE A 122 6.14 -6.05 -0.75
CA PHE A 122 4.77 -5.74 -0.31
C PHE A 122 4.21 -4.43 -0.88
N ALA A 123 5.07 -3.58 -1.44
CA ALA A 123 4.67 -2.29 -1.97
C ALA A 123 5.60 -1.80 -3.08
N ASP A 124 5.12 -0.86 -3.88
CA ASP A 124 5.92 -0.14 -4.85
C ASP A 124 5.58 1.35 -4.94
N SER A 125 6.49 2.10 -5.55
CA SER A 125 6.34 3.51 -5.86
C SER A 125 6.71 3.75 -7.31
N LEU A 126 5.75 4.22 -8.10
CA LEU A 126 6.00 4.68 -9.47
C LEU A 126 6.78 5.99 -9.47
N VAL A 127 6.53 6.87 -8.49
CA VAL A 127 7.21 8.17 -8.34
C VAL A 127 8.72 7.97 -8.13
N TYR A 128 9.07 7.07 -7.22
CA TYR A 128 10.47 6.78 -6.92
C TYR A 128 11.10 5.76 -7.87
N ASN A 129 10.28 5.09 -8.68
CA ASN A 129 10.72 3.92 -9.45
C ASN A 129 11.46 2.93 -8.51
N SER A 130 10.82 2.64 -7.37
CA SER A 130 11.32 1.80 -6.27
C SER A 130 10.26 0.77 -5.89
N TYR A 131 10.71 -0.32 -5.27
CA TYR A 131 9.84 -1.26 -4.58
C TYR A 131 10.33 -1.49 -3.15
N TYR A 132 9.42 -1.89 -2.27
CA TYR A 132 9.69 -2.02 -0.85
C TYR A 132 9.57 -3.46 -0.41
N VAL A 133 10.51 -3.87 0.42
CA VAL A 133 10.57 -5.21 0.98
C VAL A 133 10.59 -5.17 2.50
N ILE A 134 9.98 -6.16 3.13
CA ILE A 134 10.25 -6.47 4.54
C ILE A 134 11.32 -7.56 4.56
N ASP A 135 12.42 -7.31 5.26
CA ASP A 135 13.50 -8.29 5.45
C ASP A 135 13.20 -9.26 6.62
N SER A 136 14.09 -10.22 6.85
CA SER A 136 13.93 -11.21 7.93
C SER A 136 14.00 -10.62 9.34
N ASN A 137 14.43 -9.37 9.50
CA ASN A 137 14.48 -8.65 10.77
C ASN A 137 13.29 -7.69 10.92
N GLU A 138 12.28 -7.77 10.05
CA GLU A 138 11.12 -6.88 10.00
C GLU A 138 11.47 -5.40 9.69
N ASN A 139 12.66 -5.14 9.13
CA ASN A 139 12.98 -3.83 8.58
C ASN A 139 12.31 -3.67 7.22
N VAL A 140 11.95 -2.43 6.88
CA VAL A 140 11.53 -2.09 5.52
C VAL A 140 12.74 -1.57 4.74
N LEU A 141 13.03 -2.15 3.59
CA LEU A 141 14.06 -1.67 2.68
C LEU A 141 13.40 -1.10 1.42
N GLU A 142 13.79 0.11 1.06
CA GLU A 142 13.52 0.67 -0.26
C GLU A 142 14.59 0.19 -1.23
N ILE A 143 14.16 -0.42 -2.34
CA ILE A 143 15.03 -0.94 -3.38
C ILE A 143 14.76 -0.17 -4.68
N ASP A 144 15.79 0.45 -5.23
CA ASP A 144 15.70 1.10 -6.54
C ASP A 144 15.42 0.05 -7.62
N PHE A 145 14.40 0.29 -8.46
CA PHE A 145 13.94 -0.69 -9.42
C PHE A 145 14.98 -1.00 -10.50
N ARG A 146 15.87 -0.07 -10.86
CA ARG A 146 16.82 -0.28 -11.96
C ARG A 146 18.12 -0.93 -11.49
N THR A 147 18.74 -0.32 -10.48
CA THR A 147 20.04 -0.67 -9.93
C THR A 147 19.97 -1.80 -8.91
N LYS A 148 18.79 -2.06 -8.34
CA LYS A 148 18.54 -3.08 -7.31
C LYS A 148 19.33 -2.85 -6.02
N LYS A 149 19.81 -1.63 -5.80
CA LYS A 149 20.49 -1.23 -4.57
C LYS A 149 19.46 -0.84 -3.51
N VAL A 150 19.79 -1.12 -2.26
CA VAL A 150 19.07 -0.56 -1.12
C VAL A 150 19.33 0.94 -1.13
N VAL A 151 18.26 1.73 -1.22
CA VAL A 151 18.29 3.20 -1.20
C VAL A 151 18.17 3.69 0.23
N LYS A 152 17.22 3.11 0.97
CA LYS A 152 16.89 3.50 2.34
C LYS A 152 16.45 2.28 3.15
N THR A 153 16.71 2.32 4.45
CA THR A 153 16.27 1.32 5.42
C THR A 153 15.48 2.02 6.51
N PHE A 154 14.32 1.46 6.84
CA PHE A 154 13.48 1.87 7.95
C PHE A 154 13.41 0.72 8.95
N ARG A 155 13.50 1.02 10.25
CA ARG A 155 13.57 -0.01 11.29
C ARG A 155 12.25 -0.76 11.47
N THR A 156 11.13 -0.15 11.07
CA THR A 156 9.79 -0.73 11.19
C THR A 156 8.88 -0.28 10.06
N LEU A 157 7.83 -1.07 9.78
CA LEU A 157 6.77 -0.69 8.85
C LEU A 157 6.05 0.61 9.26
N LYS A 158 5.87 0.84 10.57
CA LYS A 158 5.28 2.09 11.09
C LYS A 158 6.13 3.32 10.75
N GLU A 159 7.45 3.23 10.95
CA GLU A 159 8.37 4.32 10.63
C GLU A 159 8.32 4.65 9.13
N PHE A 160 8.36 3.63 8.28
CA PHE A 160 8.21 3.78 6.83
C PHE A 160 6.91 4.53 6.46
N ILE A 161 5.76 4.09 6.98
CA ILE A 161 4.46 4.72 6.67
C ILE A 161 4.40 6.16 7.16
N VAL A 162 4.97 6.46 8.34
CA VAL A 162 5.04 7.82 8.87
C VAL A 162 5.84 8.73 7.93
N GLU A 163 6.96 8.25 7.40
CA GLU A 163 7.77 9.02 6.44
C GLU A 163 7.01 9.28 5.14
N VAL A 164 6.31 8.29 4.60
CA VAL A 164 5.44 8.45 3.40
C VAL A 164 4.34 9.49 3.65
N ILE A 165 3.69 9.47 4.82
CA ILE A 165 2.65 10.44 5.17
C ILE A 165 3.24 11.86 5.30
N LYS A 166 4.39 12.02 5.96
CA LYS A 166 5.05 13.33 6.10
C LYS A 166 5.38 13.92 4.73
N GLU A 167 5.88 13.09 3.83
CA GLU A 167 6.23 13.51 2.49
C GLU A 167 4.99 13.85 1.65
N GLY A 168 3.95 13.02 1.68
CA GLY A 168 2.69 13.30 1.01
C GLY A 168 2.06 14.62 1.47
N LYS A 169 2.08 14.90 2.78
CA LYS A 169 1.66 16.20 3.35
C LYS A 169 2.49 17.37 2.84
N LYS A 170 3.80 17.18 2.71
CA LYS A 170 4.69 18.20 2.15
C LYS A 170 4.38 18.46 0.69
N ASN A 171 4.23 17.42 -0.13
CA ASN A 171 3.90 17.54 -1.55
C ASN A 171 2.58 18.29 -1.75
N LEU A 172 1.55 18.00 -0.96
CA LEU A 172 0.28 18.73 -1.01
C LEU A 172 0.43 20.21 -0.64
N LYS A 173 1.23 20.51 0.39
CA LYS A 173 1.52 21.91 0.78
C LYS A 173 2.27 22.67 -0.31
N ASP A 174 3.13 21.97 -1.03
CA ASP A 174 3.97 22.52 -2.10
C ASP A 174 3.28 22.42 -3.49
N GLU A 175 1.99 22.02 -3.54
CA GLU A 175 1.18 21.82 -4.75
C GLU A 175 1.81 20.86 -5.79
N VAL A 176 2.54 19.85 -5.29
CA VAL A 176 3.17 18.81 -6.12
C VAL A 176 2.19 17.65 -6.30
N TYR A 177 1.75 17.44 -7.55
CA TYR A 177 0.87 16.36 -7.96
C TYR A 177 1.52 15.50 -9.04
N PHE A 178 1.44 14.18 -8.90
CA PHE A 178 2.07 13.25 -9.84
C PHE A 178 1.10 12.85 -10.95
N LYS A 179 1.52 13.03 -12.21
CA LYS A 179 0.78 12.56 -13.40
C LYS A 179 1.48 11.33 -13.96
N PHE A 180 0.78 10.20 -13.90
CA PHE A 180 1.19 8.97 -14.59
C PHE A 180 0.48 8.93 -15.95
N ASN A 181 1.28 8.81 -17.02
CA ASN A 181 0.86 8.67 -18.40
C ASN A 181 0.68 7.20 -18.78
#